data_AF-A0AAQ1CEN7-F1
#
_entry.id   AF-A0AAQ1CEN7-F1
#
_cell.length_a   1.000
_cell.length_b   1.000
_cell.length_c   1.000
_cell.angle_alpha   90.00
_cell.angle_beta   90.00
_cell.angle_gamma   90.00
#
_symmetry.space_group_name_H-M   'P 1'
#
loop_
_entity.id
_entity.type
_entity.pdbx_description
1 polymer ?
#
loop_
_entity_poly.entity_id
_entity_poly.type
_entity_poly.pdbx_seq_one_letter_code
_entity_poly.pdbx_strand_id
1 'polypeptide(L)'
;MKPLNSEAFWQFACRLYDEEGMQTRLLDYQNQQGKNVNLCLLLYYLNSLELALNESQLNQLELCIVEFDEQVLKPLRTARGYLKANQIEIADYATIRKELLSAELKLEKQQQQMLIDSVNTCTLTSNPKADNLGLYIKKW
;
A
#
# COMPACT_ATOMS: atom_id res chain seq x y z
N MET A 1 14.12 -2.69 19.62
CA MET A 1 13.30 -1.65 18.97
C MET A 1 11.85 -1.85 19.42
N LYS A 2 11.06 -0.79 19.62
CA LYS A 2 9.63 -0.95 19.93
C LYS A 2 8.89 -1.45 18.68
N PRO A 3 7.86 -2.31 18.82
CA PRO A 3 7.07 -2.73 17.67
C PRO A 3 6.40 -1.51 17.03
N LEU A 4 6.40 -1.50 15.70
CA LEU A 4 5.68 -0.50 14.90
C LEU A 4 4.18 -0.68 15.12
N ASN A 5 3.48 0.44 15.21
CA ASN A 5 2.04 0.48 15.44
C ASN A 5 1.30 0.68 14.11
N SER A 6 0.27 -0.13 13.88
CA SER A 6 -0.50 -0.11 12.64
C SER A 6 -1.38 1.12 12.47
N GLU A 7 -1.92 1.67 13.55
CA GLU A 7 -2.66 2.93 13.49
C GLU A 7 -1.73 4.10 13.16
N ALA A 8 -0.52 4.13 13.74
CA ALA A 8 0.49 5.13 13.40
C ALA A 8 0.88 5.06 11.91
N PHE A 9 1.05 3.85 11.38
CA PHE A 9 1.28 3.63 9.95
C PHE A 9 0.10 4.10 9.09
N TRP A 10 -1.13 3.74 9.45
CA TRP A 10 -2.34 4.18 8.74
C TRP A 10 -2.43 5.71 8.67
N GLN A 11 -2.21 6.40 9.80
CA GLN A 11 -2.22 7.86 9.85
C GLN A 11 -1.09 8.48 9.02
N PHE A 12 0.10 7.86 8.99
CA PHE A 12 1.19 8.27 8.11
C PHE A 12 0.79 8.11 6.64
N ALA A 13 0.24 6.96 6.27
CA ALA A 13 -0.18 6.65 4.91
C ALA A 13 -1.23 7.65 4.41
N CYS A 14 -2.23 7.98 5.22
CA CYS A 14 -3.23 9.00 4.86
C CYS A 14 -2.59 10.37 4.60
N ARG A 15 -1.72 10.84 5.51
CA ARG A 15 -1.04 12.14 5.33
C ARG A 15 -0.17 12.17 4.09
N LEU A 16 0.61 11.11 3.85
CA LEU A 16 1.47 11.00 2.69
C LEU A 16 0.64 11.00 1.40
N TYR A 17 -0.48 10.28 1.37
CA TYR A 17 -1.37 10.21 0.21
C TYR A 17 -2.02 11.55 -0.14
N ASP A 18 -2.19 12.45 0.84
CA ASP A 18 -2.70 13.81 0.66
C ASP A 18 -1.62 14.80 0.16
N GLU A 19 -0.35 14.41 0.13
CA GLU A 19 0.73 15.26 -0.41
C GLU A 19 0.61 15.44 -1.93
N GLU A 20 0.96 16.64 -2.40
CA GLU A 20 0.88 17.00 -3.81
C GLU A 20 1.72 16.04 -4.69
N GLY A 21 1.06 15.46 -5.70
CA GLY A 21 1.69 14.52 -6.63
C GLY A 21 1.90 13.10 -6.09
N MET A 22 1.67 12.83 -4.80
CA MET A 22 1.87 11.49 -4.24
C MET A 22 0.92 10.45 -4.83
N GLN A 23 -0.37 10.81 -4.99
CA GLN A 23 -1.36 9.90 -5.58
C GLN A 23 -0.94 9.47 -6.99
N THR A 24 -0.55 10.42 -7.84
CA THR A 24 -0.06 10.15 -9.19
C THR A 24 1.16 9.22 -9.15
N ARG A 25 2.13 9.51 -8.28
CA ARG A 25 3.35 8.71 -8.15
C ARG A 25 3.07 7.27 -7.72
N LEU A 26 2.20 7.07 -6.74
CA LEU A 26 1.83 5.73 -6.27
C LEU A 26 1.04 4.96 -7.34
N LEU A 27 0.17 5.65 -8.09
CA LEU A 27 -0.54 5.07 -9.23
C LEU A 27 0.42 4.69 -10.35
N ASP A 28 1.48 5.45 -10.60
CA ASP A 28 2.50 5.09 -11.58
C ASP A 28 3.28 3.84 -11.16
N TYR A 29 3.64 3.71 -9.88
CA TYR A 29 4.26 2.49 -9.36
C TYR A 29 3.34 1.27 -9.55
N GLN A 30 2.05 1.44 -9.29
CA GLN A 30 1.08 0.37 -9.48
C GLN A 30 0.89 0.01 -10.96
N ASN A 31 0.59 0.98 -11.81
CA ASN A 31 0.17 0.74 -13.18
C ASN A 31 1.35 0.39 -14.11
N GLN A 32 2.51 1.02 -13.91
CA GLN A 32 3.66 0.85 -14.80
C GLN A 32 4.60 -0.26 -14.35
N GLN A 33 4.67 -0.53 -13.04
CA GLN A 33 5.61 -1.50 -12.48
C GLN A 33 4.93 -2.65 -11.73
N GLY A 34 3.60 -2.68 -11.65
CA GLY A 34 2.84 -3.73 -10.95
C GLY A 34 3.04 -3.72 -9.44
N LYS A 35 3.44 -2.60 -8.85
CA LYS A 35 3.80 -2.51 -7.43
C LYS A 35 2.58 -2.36 -6.53
N ASN A 36 2.66 -2.94 -5.34
CA ASN A 36 1.61 -2.80 -4.34
C ASN A 36 1.75 -1.45 -3.61
N VAL A 37 0.67 -0.65 -3.65
CA VAL A 37 0.65 0.70 -3.08
C VAL A 37 0.85 0.68 -1.56
N ASN A 38 0.24 -0.25 -0.82
CA ASN A 38 0.40 -0.35 0.63
C ASN A 38 1.82 -0.72 1.03
N LEU A 39 2.50 -1.57 0.24
CA LEU A 39 3.92 -1.83 0.44
C LEU A 39 4.76 -0.59 0.16
N CYS A 40 4.53 0.14 -0.94
CA CYS A 40 5.21 1.42 -1.19
C CYS A 40 5.07 2.40 -0.02
N LEU A 41 3.84 2.54 0.52
CA LEU A 41 3.56 3.39 1.67
C LEU A 41 4.33 2.95 2.92
N LEU A 42 4.45 1.63 3.16
CA LEU A 42 5.27 1.11 4.27
C LEU A 42 6.75 1.47 4.07
N LEU A 43 7.29 1.36 2.86
CA LEU A 43 8.69 1.68 2.59
C LEU A 43 8.99 3.16 2.83
N TYR A 44 8.06 4.06 2.46
CA TYR A 44 8.14 5.47 2.84
C TYR A 44 8.09 5.67 4.35
N TYR A 45 7.20 4.95 5.04
CA TYR A 45 7.08 5.03 6.49
C TYR A 45 8.37 4.60 7.20
N LEU A 46 8.97 3.47 6.80
CA LEU A 46 10.24 3.01 7.34
C LEU A 46 11.38 4.00 7.08
N ASN A 47 11.44 4.61 5.90
CA ASN A 47 12.41 5.68 5.60
C ASN A 47 12.25 6.87 6.55
N SER A 48 11.01 7.30 6.82
CA SER A 48 10.73 8.41 7.77
C SER A 48 11.13 8.10 9.22
N LEU A 49 11.23 6.82 9.56
CA LEU A 49 11.69 6.33 10.86
C LEU A 49 13.19 6.01 10.87
N GLU A 50 13.91 6.27 9.77
CA GLU A 50 15.32 5.94 9.58
C GLU A 50 15.60 4.44 9.77
N LEU A 51 14.67 3.58 9.35
CA LEU A 51 14.79 2.12 9.44
C LEU A 51 15.04 1.54 8.06
N ALA A 52 16.08 0.71 7.93
CA ALA A 52 16.42 0.02 6.69
C ALA A 52 15.94 -1.43 6.68
N LEU A 53 15.43 -1.83 5.52
CA LEU A 53 15.23 -3.23 5.12
C LEU A 53 16.44 -3.74 4.33
N ASN A 54 16.60 -5.06 4.33
CA ASN A 54 17.36 -5.76 3.30
C ASN A 54 16.43 -6.47 2.31
N GLU A 55 16.99 -7.01 1.23
CA GLU A 55 16.23 -7.69 0.16
C GLU A 55 15.40 -8.88 0.67
N SER A 56 15.94 -9.65 1.62
CA SER A 56 15.22 -10.81 2.19
C SER A 56 13.99 -10.37 2.99
N GLN A 57 14.10 -9.27 3.75
CA GLN A 57 12.98 -8.70 4.50
C GLN A 57 11.93 -8.09 3.58
N LEU A 58 12.36 -7.41 2.50
CA LEU A 58 11.44 -6.92 1.48
C LEU A 58 10.66 -8.07 0.82
N ASN A 59 11.34 -9.15 0.43
CA ASN A 59 10.70 -10.32 -0.15
C ASN A 59 9.67 -10.94 0.82
N GLN A 60 10.01 -11.06 2.11
CA GLN A 60 9.05 -11.51 3.13
C GLN A 60 7.79 -10.63 3.18
N LEU A 61 7.94 -9.30 3.09
CA LEU A 61 6.82 -8.36 3.09
C LEU A 61 5.98 -8.48 1.82
N GLU A 62 6.58 -8.74 0.66
CA GLU A 62 5.84 -9.01 -0.58
C GLU A 62 5.03 -10.30 -0.47
N LEU A 63 5.66 -11.38 -0.01
CA LEU A 63 5.02 -12.69 0.13
C LEU A 63 3.87 -12.68 1.14
N CYS A 64 3.95 -11.88 2.21
CA CYS A 64 2.89 -11.86 3.21
C CYS A 64 1.60 -11.20 2.73
N ILE A 65 1.65 -10.37 1.68
CA ILE A 65 0.48 -9.66 1.14
C ILE A 65 0.02 -10.13 -0.23
N VAL A 66 0.83 -10.92 -0.96
CA VAL A 66 0.57 -11.24 -2.38
C VAL A 66 -0.79 -11.92 -2.58
N GLU A 67 -1.12 -12.93 -1.77
CA GLU A 67 -2.38 -13.66 -1.87
C GLU A 67 -3.57 -12.73 -1.57
N PHE A 68 -3.48 -11.92 -0.51
CA PHE A 68 -4.53 -10.98 -0.16
C PHE A 68 -4.73 -9.91 -1.24
N ASP A 69 -3.65 -9.41 -1.84
CA ASP A 69 -3.74 -8.45 -2.93
C ASP A 69 -4.41 -9.07 -4.16
N GLU A 70 -4.03 -10.28 -4.54
CA GLU A 70 -4.53 -10.97 -5.73
C GLU A 70 -5.96 -11.47 -5.61
N GLN A 71 -6.35 -12.00 -4.45
CA GLN A 71 -7.66 -12.59 -4.25
C GLN A 71 -8.71 -11.57 -3.79
N VAL A 72 -8.30 -10.45 -3.19
CA VAL A 72 -9.23 -9.50 -2.55
C VAL A 72 -9.14 -8.10 -3.15
N LEU A 73 -7.97 -7.45 -3.07
CA LEU A 73 -7.86 -6.04 -3.46
C LEU A 73 -7.88 -5.81 -4.97
N LYS A 74 -7.14 -6.60 -5.76
CA LYS A 74 -7.15 -6.49 -7.23
C LYS A 74 -8.55 -6.73 -7.81
N PRO A 75 -9.31 -7.79 -7.42
CA PRO A 75 -10.68 -7.98 -7.90
C PRO A 75 -11.60 -6.81 -7.55
N LEU A 76 -11.51 -6.26 -6.34
CA LEU A 76 -12.30 -5.11 -5.92
C LEU A 76 -11.97 -3.85 -6.74
N ARG A 77 -10.68 -3.58 -6.99
CA ARG A 77 -10.22 -2.48 -7.83
C ARG A 77 -10.70 -2.64 -9.28
N THR A 78 -10.65 -3.86 -9.82
CA THR A 78 -11.18 -4.19 -11.15
C THR A 78 -12.68 -3.94 -11.24
N ALA A 79 -13.46 -4.41 -10.25
CA ALA A 79 -14.90 -4.18 -10.20
C ALA A 79 -15.22 -2.68 -10.15
N ARG A 80 -14.54 -1.92 -9.28
CA ARG A 80 -14.71 -0.45 -9.21
C ARG A 80 -14.34 0.24 -10.53
N GLY A 81 -13.28 -0.20 -11.19
CA GLY A 81 -12.86 0.31 -12.50
C GLY A 81 -13.91 0.07 -13.59
N TYR A 82 -14.44 -1.16 -13.67
CA TYR A 82 -15.51 -1.53 -14.59
C TYR A 82 -16.77 -0.68 -14.36
N LEU A 83 -17.21 -0.54 -13.09
CA LEU A 83 -18.40 0.25 -12.77
C LEU A 83 -18.22 1.73 -13.11
N LYS A 84 -17.02 2.28 -12.91
CA LYS A 84 -16.70 3.66 -13.30
C LYS A 84 -16.77 3.85 -14.82
N ALA A 85 -16.27 2.88 -15.59
CA ALA A 85 -16.32 2.94 -17.06
C ALA A 85 -17.76 2.86 -17.62
N ASN A 86 -18.65 2.15 -16.93
CA ASN A 86 -20.03 1.91 -17.37
C ASN A 86 -21.07 2.68 -16.51
N GLN A 87 -20.67 3.75 -15.84
CA GLN A 87 -21.45 4.43 -14.81
C GLN A 87 -22.85 4.91 -15.26
N ILE A 88 -23.07 5.14 -16.56
CA ILE A 88 -24.35 5.61 -17.12
C ILE A 88 -25.41 4.50 -17.08
N GLU A 89 -24.99 3.24 -17.20
CA GLU A 89 -25.88 2.07 -17.29
C GLU A 89 -26.18 1.46 -15.91
N ILE A 90 -25.45 1.88 -14.88
CA ILE A 90 -25.55 1.36 -13.52
C ILE A 90 -26.53 2.21 -12.72
N ALA A 91 -27.69 1.63 -12.39
CA ALA A 91 -28.61 2.21 -11.42
C ALA A 91 -27.89 2.44 -10.07
N ASP A 92 -28.14 3.58 -9.44
CA ASP A 92 -27.56 3.97 -8.15
C ASP A 92 -26.02 3.94 -8.08
N TYR A 93 -25.34 4.17 -9.21
CA TYR A 93 -23.87 4.17 -9.31
C TYR A 93 -23.18 4.96 -8.18
N ALA A 94 -23.71 6.13 -7.82
CA ALA A 94 -23.11 6.97 -6.77
C ALA A 94 -23.03 6.27 -5.40
N THR A 95 -24.10 5.56 -5.03
CA THR A 95 -24.18 4.78 -3.78
C THR A 95 -23.23 3.59 -3.84
N ILE A 96 -23.32 2.79 -4.92
CA ILE A 96 -22.46 1.61 -5.12
C ILE A 96 -20.99 1.98 -5.08
N ARG A 97 -20.60 3.04 -5.79
CA ARG A 97 -19.22 3.56 -5.80
C ARG A 97 -18.75 3.92 -4.39
N LYS A 98 -19.58 4.58 -3.58
CA LYS A 98 -19.24 4.97 -2.22
C LYS A 98 -19.04 3.76 -1.31
N GLU A 99 -19.90 2.75 -1.42
CA GLU A 99 -19.79 1.53 -0.63
C GLU A 99 -18.55 0.71 -0.98
N LEU A 100 -18.27 0.54 -2.28
CA LEU A 100 -17.06 -0.14 -2.75
C LEU A 100 -15.79 0.58 -2.31
N LEU A 101 -15.75 1.92 -2.40
CA LEU A 101 -14.63 2.70 -1.90
C LEU A 101 -14.45 2.52 -0.38
N SER A 102 -15.54 2.49 0.39
CA SER A 102 -15.46 2.24 1.84
C SER A 102 -14.94 0.84 2.15
N ALA A 103 -15.36 -0.18 1.39
CA ALA A 103 -14.85 -1.54 1.52
C ALA A 103 -13.35 -1.61 1.17
N GLU A 104 -12.94 -0.98 0.08
CA GLU A 104 -11.54 -0.92 -0.36
C GLU A 104 -10.65 -0.32 0.71
N LEU A 105 -11.02 0.84 1.28
CA LEU A 105 -10.23 1.48 2.35
C LEU A 105 -10.09 0.58 3.59
N LYS A 106 -11.14 -0.16 3.97
CA LYS A 106 -11.07 -1.11 5.10
C LYS A 106 -10.11 -2.26 4.80
N LEU A 107 -10.13 -2.78 3.57
CA LEU A 107 -9.26 -3.86 3.13
C LEU A 107 -7.80 -3.40 2.97
N GLU A 108 -7.58 -2.18 2.50
CA GLU A 108 -6.25 -1.58 2.46
C GLU A 108 -5.68 -1.40 3.87
N LYS A 109 -6.49 -0.93 4.82
CA LYS A 109 -6.09 -0.85 6.24
C LYS A 109 -5.75 -2.23 6.80
N GLN A 110 -6.48 -3.28 6.43
CA GLN A 110 -6.17 -4.67 6.81
C GLN A 110 -4.83 -5.13 6.21
N GLN A 111 -4.56 -4.86 4.94
CA GLN A 111 -3.27 -5.20 4.32
C GLN A 111 -2.11 -4.44 4.98
N GLN A 112 -2.30 -3.19 5.37
CA GLN A 112 -1.31 -2.42 6.14
C GLN A 112 -1.06 -3.03 7.53
N GLN A 113 -2.08 -3.58 8.19
CA GLN A 113 -1.90 -4.33 9.43
C GLN A 113 -1.03 -5.58 9.20
N MET A 114 -1.31 -6.36 8.14
CA MET A 114 -0.51 -7.55 7.80
C MET A 114 0.97 -7.21 7.58
N LEU A 115 1.22 -6.09 6.89
CA LEU A 115 2.58 -5.56 6.70
C LEU A 115 3.26 -5.19 8.01
N ILE A 116 2.54 -4.56 8.94
CA ILE A 116 3.07 -4.20 10.25
C ILE A 116 3.36 -5.44 11.09
N ASP A 117 2.48 -6.43 11.06
CA ASP A 117 2.69 -7.71 11.77
C ASP A 117 3.94 -8.40 11.24
N SER A 118 4.10 -8.47 9.92
CA SER A 118 5.28 -9.07 9.28
C SER A 118 6.56 -8.27 9.55
N VAL A 119 6.55 -6.95 9.42
CA VAL A 119 7.78 -6.15 9.60
C VAL A 119 8.24 -6.16 11.07
N ASN A 120 7.31 -6.32 12.02
CA ASN A 120 7.64 -6.45 13.44
C ASN A 120 8.34 -7.76 13.78
N THR A 121 8.33 -8.78 12.89
CA THR A 121 9.16 -9.98 13.03
C THR A 121 10.56 -9.80 12.45
N CYS A 122 10.83 -8.72 11.72
CA CYS A 122 12.11 -8.44 11.10
C CYS A 122 13.05 -7.71 12.07
N THR A 123 14.34 -8.04 12.01
CA THR A 123 15.39 -7.24 12.66
C THR A 123 15.80 -6.09 11.74
N LEU A 124 15.18 -4.92 11.90
CA LEU A 124 15.52 -3.71 11.15
C LEU A 124 16.77 -3.04 11.72
N THR A 125 17.54 -2.37 10.85
CA THR A 125 18.70 -1.58 11.24
C THR A 125 18.39 -0.09 11.14
N SER A 126 18.97 0.71 12.03
CA SER A 126 18.87 2.17 11.93
C SER A 126 19.83 2.67 10.85
N ASN A 127 19.28 3.41 9.88
CA ASN A 127 20.02 4.01 8.78
C ASN A 127 19.26 5.24 8.24
N PRO A 128 19.70 6.47 8.54
CA PRO A 128 19.09 7.71 8.05
C PRO A 128 19.17 7.90 6.53
N LYS A 129 20.01 7.12 5.85
CA LYS A 129 20.20 7.15 4.39
C LYS A 129 19.55 5.95 3.70
N ALA A 130 18.65 5.24 4.39
CA ALA A 130 17.95 4.11 3.81
C ALA A 130 17.14 4.54 2.57
N ASP A 131 17.29 3.77 1.49
CA ASP A 131 16.44 3.89 0.29
C ASP A 131 15.63 2.59 0.15
N ASN A 132 14.70 2.36 1.10
CA ASN A 132 13.86 1.16 1.08
C ASN A 132 13.02 1.07 -0.19
N LEU A 133 12.58 2.22 -0.70
CA LEU A 133 11.81 2.28 -1.93
C LEU A 133 12.66 1.83 -3.14
N GLY A 134 13.94 2.23 -3.19
CA GLY A 134 14.88 1.82 -4.22
C GLY A 134 15.19 0.31 -4.26
N LEU A 135 14.90 -0.43 -3.19
CA LEU A 135 14.92 -1.91 -3.21
C LEU A 135 13.73 -2.50 -3.96
N TYR A 136 12.62 -1.77 -4.02
CA TYR A 136 11.33 -2.27 -4.51
C TYR A 136 10.96 -1.76 -5.90
N ILE A 137 11.22 -0.49 -6.20
CA ILE A 137 10.87 0.14 -7.48
C ILE A 137 12.06 0.17 -8.44
N LYS A 138 11.80 0.04 -9.74
CA LYS A 138 12.81 0.32 -10.76
C LYS A 138 13.02 1.82 -10.87
N LYS A 139 14.28 2.26 -10.80
CA LYS A 139 14.68 3.64 -11.11
C LYS A 139 14.61 3.83 -12.64
N TRP A 140 14.08 4.98 -13.05
CA TRP A 140 14.00 5.39 -14.45
C TRP A 140 15.32 6.05 -14.88
#